data_AF-A0AA36Y455-F1
#
_entry.id   AF-A0AA36Y455-F1
#
_cell.length_a   1.000
_cell.length_b   1.000
_cell.length_c   1.000
_cell.angle_alpha   90.00
_cell.angle_beta   90.00
_cell.angle_gamma   90.00
#
_symmetry.space_group_name_H-M   'P 1'
#
loop_
_entity.id
_entity.type
_entity.pdbx_description
1 polymer ?
#
loop_
_entity_poly.entity_id
_entity_poly.type
_entity_poly.pdbx_seq_one_letter_code
_entity_poly.pdbx_strand_id
1 'polypeptide(L)'
;MKTYFDDGATMEFSNKGMLGAGYTLRIAKDGFSYKSLNGKVDVDMKFAEIGSLFLTNYWSQNFHYRVLLRDLNMKNMSVPELDLDTRTWNNGHNIRETKPLLLAFAASKLGAEFPNNLDSLETELGATLGEKIIRLSGGVIIGAKHQVKLADIKRVKCVCNGALGTLCVYTKAKGGFFDMPDMKLPLSEVTLPLLEAVMTRNTGNGIDFSQGNGFDQKNSEYIIIRYMDSGFFVSGDGSFREPWQEIAYRRIKAYNYDVNEHWGEKMG
;
A
#
# COMPACT_ATOMS: atom_id res chain seq x y z
N MET A 1 -7.57 -11.51 -6.45
CA MET A 1 -7.20 -11.51 -5.03
C MET A 1 -8.45 -11.52 -4.21
N LYS A 2 -8.36 -11.87 -2.93
CA LYS A 2 -9.47 -11.78 -1.99
C LYS A 2 -9.28 -10.57 -1.06
N THR A 3 -10.30 -9.75 -0.90
CA THR A 3 -10.25 -8.52 -0.09
C THR A 3 -11.50 -8.38 0.77
N TYR A 4 -11.50 -7.45 1.73
CA TYR A 4 -12.71 -7.11 2.49
C TYR A 4 -13.85 -6.65 1.58
N PHE A 5 -13.51 -5.81 0.61
CA PHE A 5 -14.44 -5.03 -0.20
C PHE A 5 -15.05 -5.81 -1.37
N ASP A 6 -14.79 -7.12 -1.43
CA ASP A 6 -15.50 -8.00 -2.36
C ASP A 6 -16.97 -8.13 -1.96
N ASP A 7 -17.79 -8.62 -2.89
CA ASP A 7 -19.24 -8.82 -2.69
C ASP A 7 -20.03 -7.59 -2.22
N GLY A 8 -19.51 -6.38 -2.48
CA GLY A 8 -20.19 -5.11 -2.20
C GLY A 8 -20.05 -4.62 -0.75
N ALA A 9 -19.19 -5.25 0.05
CA ALA A 9 -18.92 -4.80 1.42
C ALA A 9 -18.33 -3.38 1.45
N THR A 10 -18.71 -2.62 2.49
CA THR A 10 -18.22 -1.26 2.72
C THR A 10 -17.85 -1.04 4.17
N MET A 11 -16.81 -0.22 4.41
CA MET A 11 -16.45 0.20 5.76
C MET A 11 -16.87 1.65 6.00
N GLU A 12 -17.54 1.90 7.11
CA GLU A 12 -18.00 3.22 7.50
C GLU A 12 -17.41 3.63 8.86
N PHE A 13 -16.88 4.84 8.89
CA PHE A 13 -16.28 5.44 10.07
C PHE A 13 -16.90 6.80 10.32
N SER A 14 -17.21 7.09 11.58
CA SER A 14 -17.72 8.38 12.02
C SER A 14 -16.92 8.84 13.23
N ASN A 15 -16.19 9.94 13.07
CA ASN A 15 -15.41 10.56 14.11
C ASN A 15 -16.05 11.90 14.47
N LYS A 16 -16.46 12.08 15.73
CA LYS A 16 -17.12 13.33 16.17
C LYS A 16 -16.14 14.49 16.41
N GLY A 17 -14.81 14.24 16.39
CA GLY A 17 -13.78 15.23 16.69
C GLY A 17 -13.97 15.95 18.03
N MET A 18 -13.13 16.95 18.32
CA MET A 18 -13.43 17.99 19.31
C MET A 18 -13.89 19.26 18.56
N LEU A 19 -14.82 20.04 19.13
CA LEU A 19 -15.22 21.36 18.64
C LEU A 19 -15.62 21.40 17.14
N GLY A 20 -16.27 20.36 16.63
CA GLY A 20 -16.76 20.30 15.24
C GLY A 20 -15.73 19.86 14.19
N ALA A 21 -14.53 19.44 14.60
CA ALA A 21 -13.47 18.94 13.71
C ALA A 21 -13.56 17.44 13.36
N GLY A 22 -14.77 16.86 13.40
CA GLY A 22 -14.97 15.45 13.05
C GLY A 22 -15.13 15.21 11.54
N TYR A 23 -15.39 13.96 11.16
CA TYR A 23 -15.69 13.56 9.78
C TYR A 23 -16.45 12.24 9.72
N THR A 24 -17.01 11.95 8.55
CA THR A 24 -17.49 10.62 8.15
C THR A 24 -16.67 10.14 6.95
N LEU A 25 -16.26 8.88 6.97
CA LEU A 25 -15.56 8.20 5.87
C LEU A 25 -16.31 6.92 5.54
N ARG A 26 -16.63 6.73 4.27
CA ARG A 26 -17.16 5.46 3.74
C ARG A 26 -16.24 4.96 2.64
N ILE A 27 -15.78 3.72 2.76
CA ILE A 27 -14.86 3.08 1.81
C ILE A 27 -15.58 1.91 1.16
N ALA A 28 -15.52 1.86 -0.17
CA ALA A 28 -16.05 0.79 -0.99
C ALA A 28 -14.98 0.29 -1.97
N LYS A 29 -15.31 -0.75 -2.73
CA LYS A 29 -14.41 -1.38 -3.71
C LYS A 29 -13.83 -0.40 -4.73
N ASP A 30 -14.67 0.51 -5.25
CA ASP A 30 -14.33 1.36 -6.39
C ASP A 30 -14.01 2.82 -5.99
N GLY A 31 -14.09 3.14 -4.70
CA GLY A 31 -13.90 4.51 -4.24
C GLY A 31 -14.23 4.72 -2.76
N PHE A 32 -14.29 5.99 -2.38
CA PHE A 32 -14.65 6.40 -1.03
C PHE A 32 -15.38 7.74 -1.04
N SER A 33 -16.16 7.99 0.01
CA SER A 33 -16.69 9.32 0.31
C SER A 33 -16.17 9.82 1.63
N TYR A 34 -15.77 11.09 1.70
CA TYR A 34 -15.29 11.75 2.92
C TYR A 34 -16.02 13.07 3.11
N LYS A 35 -16.56 13.27 4.31
CA LYS A 35 -17.22 14.52 4.69
C LYS A 35 -16.75 14.99 6.05
N SER A 36 -16.05 16.11 6.08
CA SER A 36 -15.73 16.82 7.32
C SER A 36 -17.00 17.40 7.94
N LEU A 37 -17.13 17.33 9.27
CA LEU A 37 -18.29 17.87 9.99
C LEU A 37 -18.38 19.39 9.94
N ASN A 38 -17.25 20.08 9.71
CA ASN A 38 -17.21 21.53 9.50
C ASN A 38 -17.53 21.95 8.04
N GLY A 39 -17.81 20.98 7.15
CA GLY A 39 -18.20 21.23 5.76
C GLY A 39 -17.09 21.71 4.83
N LYS A 40 -15.83 21.77 5.28
CA LYS A 40 -14.69 22.23 4.44
C LYS A 40 -14.31 21.23 3.35
N VAL A 41 -14.54 19.96 3.61
CA VAL A 41 -14.30 18.83 2.70
C VAL A 41 -15.58 17.99 2.63
N ASP A 42 -16.07 17.79 1.41
CA ASP A 42 -17.19 16.92 1.06
C ASP A 42 -16.89 16.35 -0.33
N VAL A 43 -16.45 15.10 -0.39
CA VAL A 43 -16.00 14.45 -1.63
C VAL A 43 -16.53 13.03 -1.73
N ASP A 44 -16.78 12.63 -2.97
CA ASP A 44 -17.04 11.26 -3.39
C ASP A 44 -16.11 10.97 -4.56
N MET A 45 -15.13 10.09 -4.32
CA MET A 45 -13.98 9.89 -5.19
C MET A 45 -13.92 8.46 -5.68
N LYS A 46 -13.84 8.28 -7.01
CA LYS A 46 -13.54 6.98 -7.61
C LYS A 46 -12.05 6.73 -7.62
N PHE A 47 -11.62 5.53 -7.25
CA PHE A 47 -10.19 5.18 -7.31
C PHE A 47 -9.62 5.21 -8.73
N ALA A 48 -10.47 5.04 -9.75
CA ALA A 48 -10.07 5.19 -11.16
C ALA A 48 -9.58 6.61 -11.51
N GLU A 49 -9.96 7.63 -10.73
CA GLU A 49 -9.59 9.04 -10.96
C GLU A 49 -8.34 9.46 -10.18
N ILE A 50 -7.86 8.61 -9.27
CA ILE A 50 -6.74 8.88 -8.37
C ILE A 50 -5.51 8.12 -8.85
N GLY A 51 -4.40 8.81 -9.06
CA GLY A 51 -3.11 8.20 -9.42
C GLY A 51 -2.34 7.68 -8.21
N SER A 52 -2.37 8.41 -7.09
CA SER A 52 -1.73 7.96 -5.84
C SER A 52 -2.31 8.63 -4.60
N LEU A 53 -2.24 7.93 -3.46
CA LEU A 53 -2.46 8.48 -2.13
C LEU A 53 -1.11 8.86 -1.52
N PHE A 54 -0.91 10.14 -1.18
CA PHE A 54 0.31 10.61 -0.52
C PHE A 54 0.05 10.85 0.96
N LEU A 55 0.73 10.09 1.83
CA LEU A 55 0.47 10.09 3.26
C LEU A 55 1.55 10.84 4.02
N THR A 56 1.18 11.93 4.67
CA THR A 56 2.09 12.67 5.55
C THR A 56 2.09 12.04 6.95
N ASN A 57 3.27 11.94 7.56
CA ASN A 57 3.51 11.37 8.90
C ASN A 57 3.25 9.87 9.08
N TYR A 58 2.82 9.16 8.04
CA TYR A 58 2.41 7.76 8.16
C TYR A 58 3.53 6.79 8.55
N TRP A 59 4.78 7.15 8.25
CA TRP A 59 5.94 6.34 8.62
C TRP A 59 6.58 6.75 9.94
N SER A 60 6.37 8.00 10.38
CA SER A 60 7.04 8.58 11.55
C SER A 60 6.14 8.73 12.78
N GLN A 61 4.82 8.56 12.63
CA GLN A 61 3.86 8.75 13.71
C GLN A 61 2.87 7.58 13.82
N ASN A 62 2.23 7.47 14.98
CA ASN A 62 1.21 6.48 15.28
C ASN A 62 -0.06 7.14 15.83
N PHE A 63 -0.51 8.21 15.17
CA PHE A 63 -1.67 8.98 15.59
C PHE A 63 -2.44 9.49 14.37
N HIS A 64 -2.21 10.74 13.97
CA HIS A 64 -2.95 11.41 12.92
C HIS A 64 -2.18 11.42 11.61
N TYR A 65 -2.86 11.10 10.51
CA TYR A 65 -2.30 11.21 9.17
C TYR A 65 -3.13 12.10 8.28
N ARG A 66 -2.43 12.73 7.34
CA ARG A 66 -3.04 13.51 6.26
C ARG A 66 -2.87 12.76 4.95
N VAL A 67 -3.99 12.57 4.26
CA VAL A 67 -4.05 11.95 2.94
C VAL A 67 -4.20 13.05 1.90
N LEU A 68 -3.19 13.21 1.06
CA LEU A 68 -3.23 14.08 -0.11
C LEU A 68 -3.50 13.24 -1.35
N LEU A 69 -4.53 13.60 -2.11
CA LEU A 69 -4.88 12.92 -3.35
C LEU A 69 -4.07 13.49 -4.52
N ARG A 70 -3.55 12.62 -5.38
CA ARG A 70 -2.95 13.01 -6.65
C ARG A 70 -3.69 12.43 -7.83
N ASP A 71 -3.79 13.20 -8.90
CA ASP A 71 -4.38 12.79 -10.16
C ASP A 71 -3.51 11.75 -10.88
N LEU A 72 -3.99 11.25 -12.02
CA LEU A 72 -3.27 10.30 -12.88
C LEU A 72 -1.95 10.85 -13.44
N ASN A 73 -1.73 12.17 -13.38
CA ASN A 73 -0.46 12.80 -13.75
C ASN A 73 0.45 13.03 -12.53
N MET A 74 0.10 12.45 -11.38
CA MET A 74 0.80 12.57 -10.10
C MET A 74 0.88 14.02 -9.59
N LYS A 75 -0.07 14.87 -9.98
CA LYS A 75 -0.22 16.24 -9.47
C LYS A 75 -1.24 16.26 -8.35
N ASN A 76 -1.03 17.13 -7.36
CA ASN A 76 -1.98 17.32 -6.27
C ASN A 76 -3.34 17.74 -6.84
N MET A 77 -4.39 17.05 -6.41
CA MET A 77 -5.76 17.41 -6.75
C MET A 77 -6.18 18.68 -5.98
N SER A 78 -7.23 19.35 -6.44
CA SER A 78 -7.80 20.53 -5.75
C SER A 78 -8.58 20.18 -4.49
N VAL A 79 -8.76 18.88 -4.21
CA VAL A 79 -9.39 18.39 -2.98
C VAL A 79 -8.45 18.66 -1.80
N PRO A 80 -8.93 19.29 -0.71
CA PRO A 80 -8.12 19.45 0.50
C PRO A 80 -7.66 18.11 1.08
N GLU A 81 -6.57 18.13 1.86
CA GLU A 81 -6.08 16.92 2.54
C GLU A 81 -7.17 16.34 3.47
N LEU A 82 -7.24 15.00 3.50
CA LEU A 82 -8.16 14.28 4.39
C LEU A 82 -7.43 14.00 5.70
N ASP A 83 -8.08 14.30 6.82
CA ASP A 83 -7.58 13.92 8.14
C ASP A 83 -8.16 12.55 8.53
N LEU A 84 -7.28 11.57 8.75
CA LEU A 84 -7.64 10.20 9.17
C LEU A 84 -6.96 9.81 10.47
N ASP A 85 -7.56 8.84 11.16
CA ASP A 85 -7.07 8.25 12.40
C ASP A 85 -6.83 9.29 13.51
N THR A 86 -7.63 10.36 13.55
CA THR A 86 -7.42 11.50 14.48
C THR A 86 -7.65 11.18 15.97
N ARG A 87 -8.10 9.97 16.30
CA ARG A 87 -8.24 9.46 17.67
C ARG A 87 -7.18 8.41 17.93
N THR A 88 -6.54 8.47 19.10
CA THR A 88 -5.52 7.49 19.48
C THR A 88 -6.15 6.12 19.68
N TRP A 89 -5.53 5.10 19.08
CA TRP A 89 -5.74 3.71 19.45
C TRP A 89 -4.58 3.25 20.33
N ASN A 90 -4.83 3.03 21.63
CA ASN A 90 -3.76 2.79 22.61
C ASN A 90 -3.15 1.39 22.56
N ASN A 91 -3.75 0.45 21.81
CA ASN A 91 -3.34 -0.97 21.79
C ASN A 91 -2.82 -1.42 20.41
N GLY A 92 -2.02 -0.60 19.71
CA GLY A 92 -1.41 -1.02 18.45
C GLY A 92 -1.13 0.11 17.46
N HIS A 93 -1.09 -0.23 16.18
CA HIS A 93 -0.98 0.75 15.10
C HIS A 93 -2.29 1.51 14.94
N ASN A 94 -2.24 2.84 15.05
CA ASN A 94 -3.40 3.70 14.86
C ASN A 94 -3.62 3.89 13.36
N ILE A 95 -4.23 2.91 12.69
CA ILE A 95 -4.39 2.86 11.22
C ILE A 95 -5.77 2.31 10.83
N ARG A 96 -6.74 2.41 11.73
CA ARG A 96 -8.08 1.81 11.61
C ARG A 96 -8.83 2.33 10.38
N GLU A 97 -8.59 3.57 9.99
CA GLU A 97 -9.23 4.21 8.84
C GLU A 97 -8.30 4.24 7.63
N THR A 98 -7.03 4.59 7.84
CA THR A 98 -6.06 4.74 6.74
C THR A 98 -5.74 3.41 6.08
N LYS A 99 -5.53 2.32 6.84
CA LYS A 99 -5.17 1.03 6.24
C LYS A 99 -6.26 0.47 5.33
N PRO A 100 -7.55 0.41 5.73
CA PRO A 100 -8.61 -0.01 4.82
C PRO A 100 -8.71 0.84 3.56
N LEU A 101 -8.51 2.16 3.64
CA LEU A 101 -8.52 3.05 2.47
C LEU A 101 -7.39 2.70 1.50
N LEU A 102 -6.18 2.52 2.02
CA LEU A 102 -5.01 2.15 1.22
C LEU A 102 -5.19 0.80 0.54
N LEU A 103 -5.74 -0.19 1.26
CA LEU A 103 -5.94 -1.53 0.70
C LEU A 103 -7.06 -1.56 -0.33
N ALA A 104 -8.15 -0.81 -0.14
CA ALA A 104 -9.19 -0.66 -1.17
C ALA A 104 -8.61 0.00 -2.44
N PHE A 105 -7.81 1.05 -2.27
CA PHE A 105 -7.14 1.70 -3.40
C PHE A 105 -6.16 0.76 -4.10
N ALA A 106 -5.27 0.09 -3.36
CA ALA A 106 -4.36 -0.91 -3.92
C ALA A 106 -5.11 -2.01 -4.67
N ALA A 107 -6.23 -2.48 -4.09
CA ALA A 107 -7.05 -3.50 -4.70
C ALA A 107 -7.59 -3.05 -6.08
N SER A 108 -8.04 -1.80 -6.18
CA SER A 108 -8.51 -1.22 -7.44
C SER A 108 -7.41 -1.12 -8.51
N LYS A 109 -6.14 -0.95 -8.10
CA LYS A 109 -4.98 -0.80 -9.00
C LYS A 109 -4.36 -2.12 -9.42
N LEU A 110 -4.36 -3.12 -8.54
CA LEU A 110 -3.82 -4.46 -8.81
C LEU A 110 -4.85 -5.35 -9.52
N GLY A 111 -6.14 -5.10 -9.30
CA GLY A 111 -7.24 -5.77 -9.98
C GLY A 111 -7.53 -7.18 -9.45
N ALA A 112 -8.72 -7.70 -9.78
CA ALA A 112 -9.24 -8.95 -9.25
C ALA A 112 -8.42 -10.20 -9.62
N GLU A 113 -7.63 -10.17 -10.70
CA GLU A 113 -6.77 -11.30 -11.10
C GLU A 113 -5.45 -11.37 -10.34
N PHE A 114 -5.07 -10.31 -9.59
CA PHE A 114 -3.86 -10.33 -8.77
C PHE A 114 -3.94 -11.47 -7.73
N PRO A 115 -2.85 -12.19 -7.43
CA PRO A 115 -1.52 -12.04 -8.00
C PRO A 115 -1.25 -13.03 -9.15
N ASN A 116 -2.28 -13.58 -9.79
CA ASN A 116 -2.15 -14.58 -10.85
C ASN A 116 -1.79 -13.98 -12.22
N ASN A 117 -1.87 -12.66 -12.35
CA ASN A 117 -1.63 -11.92 -13.58
C ASN A 117 -0.35 -11.07 -13.55
N LEU A 118 0.64 -11.37 -12.69
CA LEU A 118 1.84 -10.53 -12.50
C LEU A 118 2.51 -10.09 -13.81
N ASP A 119 2.66 -11.01 -14.77
CA ASP A 119 3.37 -10.73 -16.02
C ASP A 119 2.49 -10.08 -17.10
N SER A 120 1.17 -9.96 -16.85
CA SER A 120 0.21 -9.26 -17.71
C SER A 120 -0.50 -8.09 -17.00
N LEU A 121 -0.06 -7.74 -15.78
CA LEU A 121 -0.65 -6.67 -14.99
C LEU A 121 -0.23 -5.32 -15.58
N GLU A 122 -1.22 -4.49 -15.89
CA GLU A 122 -1.04 -3.13 -16.37
C GLU A 122 -1.49 -2.15 -15.27
N THR A 123 -0.55 -1.42 -14.67
CA THR A 123 -0.90 -0.50 -13.58
C THR A 123 0.14 0.58 -13.36
N GLU A 124 -0.27 1.71 -12.79
CA GLU A 124 0.64 2.75 -12.32
C GLU A 124 1.20 2.40 -10.95
N LEU A 125 2.49 2.62 -10.76
CA LEU A 125 3.21 2.31 -9.52
C LEU A 125 3.57 3.58 -8.74
N GLY A 126 3.07 4.74 -9.16
CA GLY A 126 3.37 6.05 -8.58
C GLY A 126 4.53 6.75 -9.29
N ALA A 127 5.22 7.65 -8.58
CA ALA A 127 6.30 8.43 -9.16
C ALA A 127 7.46 8.70 -8.20
N THR A 128 8.65 8.89 -8.75
CA THR A 128 9.82 9.41 -8.04
C THR A 128 10.44 10.59 -8.78
N LEU A 129 11.27 11.39 -8.11
CA LEU A 129 11.98 12.49 -8.76
C LEU A 129 12.86 12.02 -9.93
N GLY A 130 13.48 10.84 -9.78
CA GLY A 130 14.40 10.25 -10.74
C GLY A 130 13.71 9.58 -11.93
N GLU A 131 12.66 8.80 -11.67
CA GLU A 131 11.96 8.00 -12.69
C GLU A 131 10.72 8.68 -13.27
N LYS A 132 10.29 9.82 -12.71
CA LYS A 132 8.97 10.42 -13.02
C LYS A 132 7.87 9.39 -12.74
N ILE A 133 6.83 9.31 -13.57
CA ILE A 133 5.77 8.30 -13.46
C ILE A 133 6.35 6.92 -13.79
N ILE A 134 6.07 5.96 -12.92
CA ILE A 134 6.48 4.57 -13.06
C ILE A 134 5.22 3.73 -13.30
N ARG A 135 5.30 2.79 -14.24
CA ARG A 135 4.22 1.85 -14.55
C ARG A 135 4.74 0.43 -14.65
N LEU A 136 3.86 -0.54 -14.45
CA LEU A 136 4.07 -1.94 -14.82
C LEU A 136 3.33 -2.20 -16.14
N SER A 137 4.03 -2.81 -17.09
CA SER A 137 3.44 -3.24 -18.36
C SER A 137 4.15 -4.48 -18.89
N GLY A 138 3.40 -5.51 -19.26
CA GLY A 138 3.95 -6.78 -19.79
C GLY A 138 5.04 -7.40 -18.91
N GLY A 139 4.90 -7.35 -17.59
CA GLY A 139 5.89 -7.88 -16.65
C GLY A 139 7.18 -7.06 -16.55
N VAL A 140 7.16 -5.80 -17.00
CA VAL A 140 8.29 -4.86 -16.94
C VAL A 140 7.89 -3.61 -16.17
N ILE A 141 8.67 -3.28 -15.14
CA ILE A 141 8.57 -2.01 -14.44
C ILE A 141 9.31 -0.96 -15.26
N ILE A 142 8.62 0.10 -15.65
CA ILE A 142 9.10 1.11 -16.59
C ILE A 142 9.04 2.48 -15.92
N GLY A 143 10.20 3.11 -15.73
CA GLY A 143 10.35 4.52 -15.39
C GLY A 143 10.96 5.31 -16.54
N ALA A 144 11.16 6.61 -16.35
CA ALA A 144 11.76 7.48 -17.36
C ALA A 144 13.23 7.13 -17.67
N LYS A 145 13.98 6.53 -16.73
CA LYS A 145 15.40 6.23 -16.90
C LYS A 145 15.68 4.74 -16.96
N HIS A 146 14.97 3.95 -16.16
CA HIS A 146 15.25 2.54 -16.00
C HIS A 146 14.05 1.66 -16.34
N GLN A 147 14.33 0.44 -16.77
CA GLN A 147 13.36 -0.63 -16.94
C GLN A 147 13.88 -1.89 -16.27
N VAL A 148 13.01 -2.58 -15.52
CA VAL A 148 13.37 -3.82 -14.82
C VAL A 148 12.27 -4.85 -15.04
N LYS A 149 12.63 -6.02 -15.60
CA LYS A 149 11.69 -7.14 -15.74
C LYS A 149 11.43 -7.76 -14.38
N LEU A 150 10.18 -8.09 -14.08
CA LEU A 150 9.82 -8.74 -12.82
C LEU A 150 10.60 -10.04 -12.58
N ALA A 151 10.80 -10.86 -13.63
CA ALA A 151 11.55 -12.12 -13.54
C ALA A 151 13.05 -11.96 -13.18
N ASP A 152 13.62 -10.79 -13.46
CA ASP A 152 15.03 -10.51 -13.22
C ASP A 152 15.27 -10.02 -11.79
N ILE A 153 14.23 -9.62 -11.06
CA ILE A 153 14.35 -9.14 -9.68
C ILE A 153 14.81 -10.28 -8.76
N LYS A 154 15.92 -10.07 -8.05
CA LYS A 154 16.51 -11.04 -7.11
C LYS A 154 16.56 -10.55 -5.66
N ARG A 155 16.53 -9.23 -5.44
CA ARG A 155 16.43 -8.66 -4.10
C ARG A 155 15.59 -7.38 -4.15
N VAL A 156 14.82 -7.15 -3.10
CA VAL A 156 14.17 -5.86 -2.83
C VAL A 156 14.44 -5.51 -1.38
N LYS A 157 14.89 -4.29 -1.13
CA LYS A 157 15.11 -3.76 0.22
C LYS A 157 14.14 -2.62 0.48
N CYS A 158 13.43 -2.67 1.61
CA CYS A 158 12.69 -1.54 2.13
C CYS A 158 13.65 -0.64 2.91
N VAL A 159 13.82 0.60 2.44
CA VAL A 159 14.71 1.58 3.07
C VAL A 159 13.87 2.77 3.51
N CYS A 160 13.77 2.97 4.82
CA CYS A 160 13.12 4.13 5.42
C CYS A 160 14.22 5.05 5.98
N ASN A 161 14.26 6.31 5.55
CA ASN A 161 15.20 7.31 6.07
C ASN A 161 14.38 8.48 6.64
N GLY A 162 14.11 8.44 7.95
CA GLY A 162 13.25 9.43 8.60
C GLY A 162 11.84 9.44 8.03
N ALA A 163 11.44 10.56 7.43
CA ALA A 163 10.07 10.78 6.92
C ALA A 163 9.81 10.24 5.51
N LEU A 164 10.77 9.53 4.88
CA LEU A 164 10.63 8.99 3.52
C LEU A 164 11.00 7.50 3.45
N GLY A 165 10.16 6.70 2.79
CA GLY A 165 10.40 5.30 2.47
C GLY A 165 10.62 5.07 0.97
N THR A 166 11.43 4.07 0.62
CA THR A 166 11.68 3.67 -0.77
C THR A 166 11.91 2.17 -0.86
N LEU A 167 11.43 1.55 -1.94
CA LEU A 167 11.73 0.16 -2.28
C LEU A 167 12.89 0.14 -3.29
N CYS A 168 14.02 -0.41 -2.88
CA CYS A 168 15.24 -0.53 -3.68
C CYS A 168 15.26 -1.91 -4.36
N VAL A 169 15.16 -1.94 -5.69
CA VAL A 169 15.09 -3.14 -6.51
C VAL A 169 16.48 -3.51 -7.06
N TYR A 170 16.82 -4.79 -6.99
CA TYR A 170 18.10 -5.32 -7.48
C TYR A 170 17.89 -6.60 -8.31
N THR A 171 18.56 -6.67 -9.45
CA THR A 171 18.61 -7.80 -10.38
C THR A 171 19.76 -8.76 -10.08
N LYS A 172 20.75 -8.31 -9.30
CA LYS A 172 21.85 -9.16 -8.83
C LYS A 172 21.46 -9.85 -7.53
N ALA A 173 21.70 -11.16 -7.46
CA ALA A 173 21.42 -11.97 -6.28
C ALA A 173 22.25 -11.61 -5.03
N LYS A 174 23.42 -11.00 -5.20
CA LYS A 174 24.28 -10.54 -4.11
C LYS A 174 24.75 -9.10 -4.35
N GLY A 175 24.91 -8.35 -3.27
CA GLY A 175 25.51 -7.02 -3.30
C GLY A 175 27.04 -7.06 -3.22
N GLY A 176 27.68 -5.94 -3.55
CA GLY A 176 29.11 -5.71 -3.36
C GLY A 176 29.38 -4.44 -2.54
N PHE A 177 30.62 -3.98 -2.53
CA PHE A 177 31.04 -2.76 -1.80
C PHE A 177 30.29 -1.48 -2.21
N PHE A 178 29.71 -1.46 -3.43
CA PHE A 178 28.82 -0.42 -3.93
C PHE A 178 27.50 -1.03 -4.44
N ASP A 179 26.67 -1.55 -3.52
CA ASP A 179 25.38 -2.18 -3.81
C ASP A 179 24.28 -1.14 -4.09
N MET A 180 24.32 -0.53 -5.28
CA MET A 180 23.29 0.40 -5.75
C MET A 180 22.09 -0.35 -6.35
N PRO A 181 20.85 0.12 -6.12
CA PRO A 181 19.67 -0.48 -6.73
C PRO A 181 19.62 -0.19 -8.23
N ASP A 182 19.12 -1.16 -9.00
CA ASP A 182 18.84 -1.01 -10.43
C ASP A 182 17.64 -0.05 -10.65
N MET A 183 16.71 0.00 -9.69
CA MET A 183 15.60 0.94 -9.70
C MET A 183 15.11 1.24 -8.27
N LYS A 184 14.60 2.47 -8.06
CA LYS A 184 13.92 2.87 -6.83
C LYS A 184 12.44 3.10 -7.11
N LEU A 185 11.60 2.46 -6.31
CA LEU A 185 10.15 2.57 -6.39
C LEU A 185 9.62 3.29 -5.15
N PRO A 186 8.53 4.08 -5.29
CA PRO A 186 7.88 4.65 -4.11
C PRO A 186 7.43 3.53 -3.19
N LEU A 187 7.50 3.77 -1.88
CA LEU A 187 6.91 2.85 -0.91
C LEU A 187 5.41 3.16 -0.82
N SER A 188 4.57 2.27 -1.35
CA SER A 188 3.12 2.45 -1.42
C SER A 188 2.36 1.14 -1.27
N GLU A 189 1.06 1.27 -1.06
CA GLU A 189 0.03 0.24 -1.02
C GLU A 189 -0.04 -0.62 -2.30
N VAL A 190 0.39 -0.08 -3.45
CA VAL A 190 0.42 -0.83 -4.72
C VAL A 190 1.75 -1.57 -4.89
N THR A 191 2.86 -0.85 -4.73
CA THR A 191 4.20 -1.39 -4.98
C THR A 191 4.62 -2.47 -4.00
N LEU A 192 4.18 -2.37 -2.74
CA LEU A 192 4.61 -3.27 -1.69
C LEU A 192 4.10 -4.70 -1.89
N PRO A 193 2.79 -4.96 -2.05
CA PRO A 193 2.31 -6.31 -2.36
C PRO A 193 2.78 -6.82 -3.71
N LEU A 194 2.95 -5.96 -4.72
CA LEU A 194 3.51 -6.35 -6.02
C LEU A 194 4.93 -6.91 -5.85
N LEU A 195 5.82 -6.18 -5.18
CA LEU A 195 7.20 -6.62 -5.00
C LEU A 195 7.31 -7.79 -4.02
N GLU A 196 6.42 -7.91 -3.04
CA GLU A 196 6.35 -9.07 -2.15
C GLU A 196 5.97 -10.34 -2.92
N ALA A 197 4.98 -10.25 -3.82
CA ALA A 197 4.60 -11.35 -4.70
C ALA A 197 5.77 -11.75 -5.62
N VAL A 198 6.40 -10.77 -6.26
CA VAL A 198 7.52 -11.00 -7.19
C VAL A 198 8.74 -11.59 -6.48
N MET A 199 9.11 -11.05 -5.31
CA MET A 199 10.22 -11.58 -4.52
C MET A 199 9.96 -13.02 -4.09
N THR A 200 8.76 -13.30 -3.58
CA THR A 200 8.41 -14.64 -3.10
C THR A 200 8.37 -15.63 -4.26
N ARG A 201 7.80 -15.24 -5.40
CA ARG A 201 7.81 -16.04 -6.64
C ARG A 201 9.22 -16.36 -7.12
N ASN A 202 10.09 -15.35 -7.19
CA ASN A 202 11.40 -15.50 -7.82
C ASN A 202 12.44 -16.16 -6.92
N THR A 203 12.30 -16.04 -5.59
CA THR A 203 13.36 -16.37 -4.64
C THR A 203 12.90 -17.21 -3.45
N GLY A 204 11.59 -17.37 -3.25
CA GLY A 204 11.02 -17.94 -2.02
C GLY A 204 11.06 -17.00 -0.80
N ASN A 205 11.80 -15.89 -0.88
CA ASN A 205 11.92 -14.90 0.19
C ASN A 205 11.05 -13.67 -0.10
N GLY A 206 10.68 -12.93 0.95
CA GLY A 206 9.98 -11.65 0.82
C GLY A 206 10.93 -10.47 0.61
N ILE A 207 10.38 -9.26 0.68
CA ILE A 207 11.15 -8.02 0.75
C ILE A 207 12.01 -8.01 2.03
N ASP A 208 13.23 -7.49 1.93
CA ASP A 208 14.11 -7.29 3.08
C ASP A 208 13.71 -6.01 3.83
N PHE A 209 13.14 -6.20 5.02
CA PHE A 209 12.76 -5.13 5.95
C PHE A 209 13.77 -4.93 7.09
N SER A 210 14.94 -5.56 7.05
CA SER A 210 15.93 -5.52 8.13
C SER A 210 16.50 -4.12 8.41
N GLN A 211 16.33 -3.18 7.49
CA GLN A 211 16.81 -1.80 7.68
C GLN A 211 15.84 -1.00 8.54
N GLY A 212 16.36 -0.43 9.61
CA GLY A 212 15.69 0.54 10.46
C GLY A 212 15.55 1.91 9.80
N ASN A 213 14.93 2.86 10.53
CA ASN A 213 14.70 4.22 10.02
C ASN A 213 15.91 5.17 10.19
N GLY A 214 17.02 4.66 10.72
CA GLY A 214 18.23 5.43 11.04
C GLY A 214 18.16 6.22 12.36
N PHE A 215 17.05 6.14 13.09
CA PHE A 215 16.83 6.84 14.35
C PHE A 215 16.53 5.84 15.48
N ASP A 216 15.28 5.45 15.64
CA ASP A 216 14.75 4.70 16.78
C ASP A 216 14.23 3.31 16.40
N GLN A 217 13.88 3.08 15.14
CA GLN A 217 13.36 1.80 14.69
C GLN A 217 14.49 0.92 14.17
N LYS A 218 14.57 -0.32 14.66
CA LYS A 218 15.60 -1.30 14.28
C LYS A 218 15.37 -1.92 12.90
N ASN A 219 14.12 -1.97 12.46
CA ASN A 219 13.71 -2.54 11.20
C ASN A 219 12.50 -1.76 10.63
N SER A 220 12.09 -2.09 9.41
CA SER A 220 10.96 -1.47 8.72
C SER A 220 9.71 -2.38 8.68
N GLU A 221 9.59 -3.38 9.56
CA GLU A 221 8.49 -4.36 9.50
C GLU A 221 7.11 -3.74 9.76
N TYR A 222 7.04 -2.61 10.46
CA TYR A 222 5.80 -1.86 10.63
C TYR A 222 5.16 -1.41 9.31
N ILE A 223 5.95 -1.34 8.22
CA ILE A 223 5.46 -1.05 6.87
C ILE A 223 4.53 -2.18 6.38
N ILE A 224 4.85 -3.43 6.71
CA ILE A 224 4.02 -4.60 6.40
C ILE A 224 2.64 -4.44 7.04
N ILE A 225 2.63 -4.12 8.34
CA ILE A 225 1.40 -3.90 9.11
C ILE A 225 0.53 -2.81 8.48
N ARG A 226 1.15 -1.75 7.96
CA ARG A 226 0.44 -0.58 7.45
C ARG A 226 -0.12 -0.75 6.04
N TYR A 227 0.62 -1.41 5.16
CA TYR A 227 0.35 -1.40 3.71
C TYR A 227 -0.03 -2.74 3.09
N MET A 228 0.05 -3.85 3.82
CA MET A 228 -0.28 -5.18 3.28
C MET A 228 -1.44 -5.85 4.00
N ASP A 229 -2.16 -6.65 3.23
CA ASP A 229 -3.16 -7.61 3.68
C ASP A 229 -2.84 -8.97 3.08
N SER A 230 -2.95 -10.03 3.87
CA SER A 230 -2.60 -11.38 3.39
C SER A 230 -3.52 -11.83 2.26
N GLY A 231 -4.76 -11.34 2.19
CA GLY A 231 -5.73 -11.68 1.15
C GLY A 231 -5.29 -11.32 -0.27
N PHE A 232 -4.34 -10.39 -0.41
CA PHE A 232 -3.75 -10.01 -1.70
C PHE A 232 -3.02 -11.18 -2.39
N PHE A 233 -2.60 -12.19 -1.61
CA PHE A 233 -1.89 -13.37 -2.13
C PHE A 233 -2.81 -14.60 -2.29
N VAL A 234 -4.12 -14.43 -2.11
CA VAL A 234 -5.13 -15.48 -2.28
C VAL A 234 -5.92 -15.18 -3.55
N SER A 235 -6.22 -16.18 -4.38
CA SER A 235 -7.08 -15.99 -5.56
C SER A 235 -8.51 -15.58 -5.17
N GLY A 236 -9.26 -15.00 -6.11
CA GLY A 236 -10.63 -14.54 -5.83
C GLY A 236 -11.58 -15.66 -5.35
N ASP A 237 -11.34 -16.90 -5.78
CA ASP A 237 -12.06 -18.10 -5.33
C ASP A 237 -11.58 -18.66 -3.99
N GLY A 238 -10.61 -18.01 -3.33
CA GLY A 238 -10.02 -18.46 -2.07
C GLY A 238 -8.87 -19.46 -2.21
N SER A 239 -8.47 -19.84 -3.43
CA SER A 239 -7.40 -20.82 -3.66
C SER A 239 -6.00 -20.18 -3.80
N PHE A 240 -4.97 -21.01 -3.59
CA PHE A 240 -3.61 -20.72 -4.03
C PHE A 240 -3.35 -21.47 -5.35
N ARG A 241 -2.98 -20.75 -6.41
CA ARG A 241 -2.64 -21.33 -7.72
C ARG A 241 -1.19 -21.77 -7.83
N GLU A 242 -0.30 -21.16 -7.05
CA GLU A 242 1.12 -21.48 -7.04
C GLU A 242 1.65 -21.56 -5.60
N PRO A 243 2.63 -22.44 -5.30
CA PRO A 243 3.12 -22.63 -3.93
C PRO A 243 3.68 -21.37 -3.26
N TRP A 244 4.28 -20.46 -4.04
CA TRP A 244 4.85 -19.23 -3.50
C TRP A 244 3.77 -18.28 -2.93
N GLN A 245 2.53 -18.38 -3.40
CA GLN A 245 1.42 -17.55 -2.92
C GLN A 245 1.10 -17.86 -1.46
N GLU A 246 1.09 -19.14 -1.10
CA GLU A 246 0.87 -19.56 0.29
C GLU A 246 2.01 -19.08 1.19
N ILE A 247 3.25 -19.09 0.71
CA ILE A 247 4.41 -18.57 1.44
C ILE A 247 4.23 -17.07 1.73
N ALA A 248 3.87 -16.28 0.72
CA ALA A 248 3.62 -14.85 0.88
C ALA A 248 2.44 -14.60 1.83
N TYR A 249 1.32 -15.29 1.62
CA TYR A 249 0.15 -15.24 2.49
C TYR A 249 0.53 -15.48 3.95
N ARG A 250 1.18 -16.60 4.27
CA ARG A 250 1.54 -16.97 5.64
C ARG A 250 2.50 -15.95 6.27
N ARG A 251 3.44 -15.40 5.50
CA ARG A 251 4.37 -14.37 5.98
C ARG A 251 3.64 -13.10 6.41
N ILE A 252 2.74 -12.60 5.57
CA ILE A 252 1.96 -11.39 5.89
C ILE A 252 0.96 -11.67 7.00
N LYS A 253 0.31 -12.82 6.95
CA LYS A 253 -0.65 -13.29 7.97
C LYS A 253 -0.06 -13.33 9.37
N ALA A 254 1.21 -13.69 9.50
CA ALA A 254 1.90 -13.76 10.79
C ALA A 254 1.97 -12.42 11.54
N TYR A 255 1.88 -11.30 10.83
CA TYR A 255 1.79 -9.98 11.47
C TYR A 255 0.42 -9.71 12.09
N ASN A 256 -0.62 -10.47 11.71
CA ASN A 256 -1.96 -10.42 12.28
C ASN A 256 -2.53 -8.99 12.27
N TYR A 257 -2.69 -8.40 11.08
CA TYR A 257 -3.26 -7.07 10.89
C TYR A 257 -4.20 -6.99 9.67
N ASP A 258 -4.68 -8.13 9.18
CA ASP A 258 -5.60 -8.15 8.04
C ASP A 258 -6.90 -7.42 8.37
N VAL A 259 -7.41 -6.65 7.41
CA VAL A 259 -8.57 -5.76 7.61
C VAL A 259 -9.80 -6.55 8.03
N ASN A 260 -10.06 -7.69 7.37
CA ASN A 260 -11.23 -8.53 7.65
C ASN A 260 -11.28 -9.01 9.09
N GLU A 261 -10.12 -9.28 9.69
CA GLU A 261 -10.05 -9.87 11.04
C GLU A 261 -9.93 -8.81 12.12
N HIS A 262 -9.32 -7.66 11.81
CA HIS A 262 -9.11 -6.58 12.77
C HIS A 262 -10.31 -5.64 12.86
N TRP A 263 -10.97 -5.38 11.74
CA TRP A 263 -12.03 -4.38 11.65
C TRP A 263 -13.24 -4.85 10.84
N GLY A 264 -13.17 -6.02 10.19
CA GLY A 264 -14.23 -6.55 9.35
C GLY A 264 -15.51 -6.91 10.11
N GLU A 265 -15.41 -7.41 11.35
CA GLU A 265 -16.57 -7.71 12.21
C GLU A 265 -16.30 -7.53 13.72
N LYS A 266 -16.58 -6.31 14.21
CA LYS A 266 -17.16 -6.02 15.53
C LYS A 266 -18.04 -4.77 15.40
N MET A 267 -18.95 -4.78 14.42
CA MET A 267 -20.02 -3.77 14.29
C MET A 267 -21.36 -4.46 14.00
N GLY A 268 -21.70 -5.39 14.88
CA GLY A 268 -23.08 -5.76 15.20
C GLY A 268 -23.47 -5.15 16.55
#